data_AF-A0A4S3LFQ1-F1
#
_entry.id   AF-A0A4S3LFQ1-F1
#
_cell.length_a   1.000
_cell.length_b   1.000
_cell.length_c   1.000
_cell.angle_alpha   90.00
_cell.angle_beta   90.00
_cell.angle_gamma   90.00
#
_symmetry.space_group_name_H-M   'P 1'
#
loop_
_entity.id
_entity.type
_entity.pdbx_description
1 polymer ?
#
loop_
_entity_poly.entity_id
_entity_poly.type
_entity_poly.pdbx_seq_one_letter_code
_entity_poly.pdbx_strand_id
1 'polypeptide(L)' 'RTLPGFEVSGSTGDLSANSNCVIHRKMPWLQYRQGSLVPVSS' A
#
# COMPACT_ATOMS: atom_id res chain seq x y z
N ARG A 1 12.01 2.44 18.37
CA ARG A 1 11.69 3.84 18.02
C ARG A 1 10.76 3.81 16.81
N THR A 2 9.54 4.33 16.91
CA THR A 2 8.67 4.55 15.74
C THR A 2 9.03 5.91 15.15
N LEU A 3 9.27 5.97 13.85
CA LEU A 3 9.48 7.21 13.12
C LEU A 3 8.13 7.59 12.49
N PRO A 4 7.49 8.69 12.90
CA PRO A 4 6.25 9.13 12.27
C PRO A 4 6.43 9.27 10.75
N GLY A 5 5.50 8.71 9.98
CA GLY A 5 5.57 8.72 8.51
C GLY A 5 6.56 7.74 7.89
N PHE A 6 7.15 6.83 8.67
CA PHE A 6 7.99 5.76 8.13
C PHE A 6 7.13 4.69 7.45
N GLU A 7 7.53 4.33 6.23
CA GLU A 7 6.88 3.30 5.43
C GLU A 7 7.87 2.20 5.03
N VAL A 8 7.37 0.98 4.87
CA VAL A 8 8.12 -0.18 4.39
C VAL A 8 7.41 -0.75 3.17
N SER A 9 8.12 -0.89 2.04
CA SER A 9 7.60 -1.60 0.89
C SER A 9 7.57 -3.10 1.17
N GLY A 10 6.36 -3.63 1.36
CA GLY A 10 6.11 -5.05 1.63
C GLY A 10 5.50 -5.77 0.42
N SER A 11 5.51 -7.10 0.44
CA SER A 11 4.81 -7.94 -0.55
C SER A 11 3.29 -7.74 -0.56
N THR A 12 2.76 -7.04 0.44
CA THR A 12 1.34 -6.80 0.65
C THR A 12 0.97 -5.32 0.46
N GLY A 13 1.83 -4.53 -0.19
CA GLY A 13 1.69 -3.07 -0.36
C GLY A 13 2.65 -2.31 0.55
N ASP A 14 2.59 -0.97 0.49
CA ASP A 14 3.39 -0.13 1.38
C ASP A 14 2.75 -0.11 2.77
N LEU A 15 3.56 -0.40 3.78
CA LEU A 15 3.13 -0.60 5.15
C LEU A 15 3.49 0.61 6.00
N SER A 16 2.52 1.14 6.73
CA SER A 16 2.71 2.16 7.78
C SER A 16 1.98 1.75 9.05
N ALA A 17 2.28 2.41 10.17
CA ALA A 17 1.61 2.16 11.44
C ALA A 17 1.22 3.47 12.14
N ASN A 18 0.03 3.50 12.75
CA ASN A 18 -0.39 4.61 13.60
C ASN A 18 0.14 4.46 15.04
N SER A 19 -0.19 5.41 15.92
CA SER A 19 0.25 5.43 17.33
C SER A 19 -0.20 4.22 18.15
N ASN A 20 -1.26 3.53 17.71
CA ASN A 20 -1.78 2.33 18.35
C ASN A 20 -1.19 1.05 17.73
N CYS A 21 -0.14 1.18 16.90
CA CYS A 21 0.49 0.09 16.16
C CYS A 21 -0.44 -0.66 15.20
N VAL A 22 -1.52 -0.03 14.74
CA VAL A 22 -2.38 -0.61 13.69
C VAL A 22 -1.69 -0.43 12.34
N ILE A 23 -1.50 -1.53 11.62
CA ILE A 23 -0.86 -1.54 10.30
C ILE A 23 -1.86 -1.06 9.24
N HIS A 24 -1.53 0.03 8.56
CA HIS A 24 -2.21 0.48 7.36
C HIS A 24 -1.43 0.02 6.12
N ARG A 25 -2.18 -0.21 5.04
CA ARG A 25 -1.64 -0.72 3.77
C ARG A 25 -2.08 0.19 2.63
N LYS A 26 -1.11 0.72 1.89
CA LYS A 26 -1.37 1.40 0.62
C LYS A 26 -1.31 0.38 -0.51
N MET A 27 -2.45 0.15 -1.15
CA MET A 27 -2.58 -0.83 -2.23
C MET A 27 -2.58 -0.13 -3.59
N PRO A 28 -1.95 -0.72 -4.62
CA PRO A 28 -2.16 -0.25 -5.98
C PRO A 28 -3.61 -0.54 -6.40
N TRP A 29 -4.22 0.41 -7.10
CA TRP A 29 -5.51 0.18 -7.73
C TRP A 29 -5.31 -0.56 -9.04
N LEU A 30 -6.16 -1.56 -9.29
CA LEU A 30 -6.18 -2.30 -10.55
C LEU A 30 -7.46 -1.97 -11.32
N GLN A 31 -7.36 -1.91 -12.64
CA GLN A 31 -8.48 -1.79 -13.56
C GLN A 31 -8.51 -2.98 -14.51
N TYR A 32 -9.70 -3.48 -14.80
CA TYR A 32 -9.90 -4.44 -15.87
C TYR A 32 -9.89 -3.75 -17.24
N ARG A 33 -8.97 -4.12 -18.12
CA ARG A 33 -8.86 -3.63 -19.50
C ARG A 33 -8.52 -4.77 -20.44
N GLN A 34 -9.30 -4.92 -21.52
CA GLN A 34 -9.02 -5.87 -22.60
C GLN A 34 -8.71 -7.30 -22.12
N GLY A 35 -9.49 -7.82 -21.17
CA GLY A 35 -9.28 -9.18 -20.66
C GLY A 35 -8.26 -9.31 -19.53
N SER A 36 -7.57 -8.24 -19.15
CA SER A 36 -6.47 -8.26 -18.16
C SER A 36 -6.69 -7.27 -17.02
N LEU A 37 -6.14 -7.56 -15.84
CA LEU A 37 -6.03 -6.60 -14.74
C LEU A 37 -4.72 -5.82 -14.88
N VAL A 38 -4.81 -4.49 -14.98
CA VAL A 38 -3.66 -3.60 -15.13
C VAL A 38 -3.63 -2.55 -14.01
N PRO A 39 -2.44 -2.13 -13.53
CA PRO A 39 -2.36 -1.02 -12.58
C PRO A 39 -2.98 0.26 -13.13
N VAL A 40 -3.74 0.96 -12.30
CA VAL A 40 -4.13 2.35 -12.56
C VAL A 40 -2.93 3.21 -12.23
N SER A 41 -2.44 3.99 -13.20
CA SER A 41 -1.37 4.97 -12.96
C SER A 41 -1.83 6.00 -11.94
N SER A 42 -1.00 6.28 -10.94
CA SER A 42 -1.17 7.37 -9.97
C SER A 42 -0.91 8.73 -10.58
#